data_AF-A0A1V4MAN0-F1
#
_entry.id   AF-A0A1V4MAN0-F1
#
_cell.length_a   1.000
_cell.length_b   1.000
_cell.length_c   1.000
_cell.angle_alpha   90.00
_cell.angle_beta   90.00
_cell.angle_gamma   90.00
#
_symmetry.space_group_name_H-M   'P 1'
#
loop_
_entity.id
_entity.type
_entity.pdbx_description
1 polymer ?
#
loop_
_entity_poly.entity_id
_entity_poly.type
_entity_poly.pdbx_seq_one_letter_code
_entity_poly.pdbx_strand_id
1 'polypeptide(L)' 'MAEIKVLTVAPKKKELPFPPFVHLYLSSHSIDDDGRNLMSPELMTDKEVDETVDYLIVQLEKARKKAKSELKKANTKH' A
#
# COMPACT_ATOMS: atom_id res chain seq x y z
N MET A 1 -1.45 -13.97 -0.63
CA MET A 1 -2.46 -12.95 -0.27
C MET A 1 -1.80 -11.59 -0.30
N ALA A 2 -2.41 -10.60 -0.94
CA ALA A 2 -1.73 -9.36 -1.25
C ALA A 2 -1.59 -8.41 -0.04
N GLU A 3 -0.40 -7.85 0.16
CA GLU A 3 -0.06 -6.97 1.29
C GLU A 3 0.35 -5.58 0.78
N ILE A 4 -0.17 -4.52 1.41
CA ILE A 4 0.17 -3.13 1.05
C ILE A 4 1.06 -2.52 2.13
N LYS A 5 2.21 -1.99 1.71
CA LYS A 5 3.16 -1.30 2.59
C LYS A 5 3.25 0.18 2.27
N VAL A 6 3.66 0.95 3.27
CA VAL A 6 3.80 2.42 3.21
C VAL A 6 5.26 2.77 3.47
N LEU A 7 5.88 3.51 2.55
CA LEU A 7 7.25 4.03 2.69
C LEU A 7 7.21 5.55 2.67
N THR A 8 7.76 6.16 3.72
CA THR A 8 7.86 7.62 3.83
C THR A 8 9.16 8.10 3.23
N VAL A 9 9.09 9.11 2.37
CA VAL A 9 10.23 9.78 1.76
C VAL A 9 10.26 11.20 2.30
N ALA A 10 11.35 11.57 2.96
CA ALA A 10 11.58 12.88 3.53
C ALA A 10 13.01 13.33 3.23
N PRO A 11 13.25 14.64 3.07
CA PRO A 11 14.57 15.16 2.73
C PRO A 11 15.59 14.85 3.85
N LYS A 12 16.73 14.29 3.47
CA LYS A 12 17.86 14.09 4.39
C LYS A 12 18.62 15.39 4.60
N LYS A 13 19.39 15.51 5.69
CA LYS A 13 20.16 16.72 6.07
C LYS A 13 21.09 17.31 4.98
N LYS A 14 21.40 16.57 3.91
CA LYS A 14 22.29 16.98 2.81
C LYS A 14 21.59 17.08 1.45
N GLU A 15 20.29 16.87 1.40
CA GLU A 15 19.48 16.95 0.17
C GLU A 15 18.80 18.32 0.09
N LEU A 16 18.47 18.76 -1.13
CA LEU A 16 17.64 19.95 -1.32
C LEU A 16 16.28 19.73 -0.63
N PRO A 17 15.76 20.72 0.11
CA PRO A 17 14.50 20.57 0.82
C PRO A 17 13.35 20.35 -0.17
N PHE A 18 12.53 19.34 0.10
CA PHE A 18 11.30 19.05 -0.63
C PHE A 18 10.18 18.65 0.34
N PRO A 19 8.90 18.84 -0.02
CA PRO A 19 7.79 18.39 0.79
C PRO A 19 7.81 16.86 0.96
N PRO A 20 7.79 16.32 2.19
CA PRO A 20 7.74 14.87 2.41
C PRO A 20 6.52 14.24 1.71
N PHE A 21 6.71 13.04 1.17
CA PHE A 21 5.67 12.27 0.51
C PHE A 21 5.75 10.79 0.90
N VAL A 22 4.74 10.01 0.50
CA VAL A 22 4.61 8.58 0.86
C VAL A 22 4.32 7.75 -0.39
N HIS A 23 5.01 6.63 -0.51
CA HIS A 23 4.70 5.59 -1.49
C HIS A 23 3.84 4.50 -0.86
N LEU A 24 2.78 4.10 -1.56
CA LEU A 24 2.03 2.87 -1.30
C LEU A 24 2.48 1.83 -2.32
N TYR A 25 2.86 0.64 -1.86
CA TYR A 25 3.31 -0.44 -2.75
C TYR A 25 2.71 -1.78 -2.35
N LEU A 26 2.39 -2.58 -3.37
CA LEU A 26 1.91 -3.95 -3.24
C LEU A 26 3.12 -4.86 -3.02
N SER A 27 3.33 -5.27 -1.78
CA SER A 27 4.52 -6.00 -1.33
C SER A 27 4.45 -7.51 -1.52
N SER A 28 3.27 -8.06 -1.75
CA SER A 28 3.07 -9.44 -2.19
C SER A 28 1.90 -9.46 -3.18
N HIS A 29 2.07 -10.11 -4.32
CA HIS A 29 1.04 -10.39 -5.30
C HIS A 29 1.51 -11.54 -6.18
N SER A 30 0.58 -12.21 -6.86
CA SER A 30 0.91 -13.14 -7.94
C SER A 30 0.72 -12.42 -9.26
N ILE A 31 1.48 -12.79 -10.27
CA ILE A 31 1.35 -12.28 -11.64
C ILE A 31 1.02 -13.47 -12.54
N ASP A 32 0.05 -13.33 -13.44
CA ASP A 32 -0.21 -14.35 -14.47
C ASP A 32 0.76 -14.22 -15.66
N ASP A 33 0.67 -15.14 -16.63
CA ASP A 33 1.54 -15.13 -17.82
C ASP A 33 1.33 -13.88 -18.70
N ASP A 34 0.20 -13.18 -18.55
CA ASP A 34 -0.13 -11.93 -19.23
C ASP A 34 0.37 -10.67 -18.47
N GLY A 35 1.03 -10.84 -17.33
CA GLY A 35 1.52 -9.71 -16.52
C GLY A 35 0.45 -9.05 -15.63
N ARG A 36 -0.69 -9.69 -15.42
CA ARG A 36 -1.78 -9.15 -14.58
C ARG A 36 -1.57 -9.53 -13.13
N ASN A 37 -1.80 -8.57 -12.23
CA ASN A 37 -1.72 -8.80 -10.79
C ASN A 37 -2.94 -9.61 -10.32
N LEU A 38 -2.71 -10.86 -9.95
CA LEU A 38 -3.73 -11.73 -9.38
C LEU A 38 -3.99 -11.33 -7.93
N MET A 39 -5.22 -10.86 -7.68
CA MET A 39 -5.67 -10.47 -6.34
C MET A 39 -6.44 -11.59 -5.63
N SER A 40 -6.93 -12.59 -6.37
CA SER A 40 -7.66 -13.77 -5.90
C SER A 40 -7.22 -15.03 -6.68
N PRO A 41 -7.08 -16.21 -6.03
CA PRO A 41 -6.88 -17.49 -6.72
C PRO A 41 -7.95 -17.79 -7.79
N GLU A 42 -7.57 -18.56 -8.81
CA GLU A 42 -8.45 -18.92 -9.94
C GLU A 42 -9.66 -19.78 -9.56
N LEU A 43 -9.59 -20.52 -8.45
CA LEU A 43 -10.62 -21.47 -8.01
C LEU A 43 -11.44 -20.98 -6.80
N MET A 44 -11.51 -19.67 -6.58
CA MET A 44 -12.35 -19.11 -5.51
C MET A 44 -13.83 -19.20 -5.87
N THR A 45 -14.65 -19.54 -4.88
CA THR A 45 -16.10 -19.33 -4.94
C THR A 45 -16.43 -17.83 -4.85
N ASP A 46 -17.62 -17.43 -5.29
CA ASP A 46 -18.08 -16.03 -5.25
C ASP A 46 -17.90 -15.40 -3.84
N LYS A 47 -18.22 -16.17 -2.79
CA LYS A 47 -18.06 -15.73 -1.40
C LYS A 47 -16.60 -15.48 -1.01
N GLU A 48 -15.68 -16.34 -1.47
CA GLU A 48 -14.26 -16.18 -1.20
C GLU A 48 -13.66 -15.01 -1.98
N VAL A 49 -14.18 -14.72 -3.17
CA VAL A 49 -13.85 -13.50 -3.93
C VAL A 49 -14.28 -12.28 -3.13
N ASP A 50 -15.53 -12.22 -2.67
CA ASP A 50 -16.04 -11.12 -1.85
C ASP A 50 -15.20 -10.90 -0.59
N GLU A 51 -14.92 -11.97 0.16
CA GLU A 51 -14.08 -11.91 1.37
C GLU A 51 -12.66 -11.41 1.09
N THR A 52 -12.09 -11.81 -0.05
CA THR A 52 -10.75 -11.37 -0.47
C THR A 52 -10.74 -9.90 -0.86
N VAL A 53 -11.76 -9.44 -1.58
CA VAL A 53 -11.92 -8.01 -1.94
C VAL A 53 -12.13 -7.16 -0.70
N ASP A 54 -13.01 -7.58 0.22
CA ASP A 54 -13.26 -6.88 1.48
C ASP A 54 -11.98 -6.77 2.32
N TYR A 55 -11.20 -7.85 2.38
CA TYR A 55 -9.91 -7.83 3.05
C TYR A 55 -8.97 -6.78 2.43
N LEU A 56 -8.89 -6.71 1.10
CA LEU A 56 -8.05 -5.72 0.41
C LEU A 56 -8.50 -4.29 0.69
N ILE A 57 -9.81 -4.02 0.71
CA ILE A 57 -10.37 -2.72 1.08
C ILE A 57 -9.91 -2.34 2.49
N VAL A 58 -9.98 -3.27 3.45
CA VAL A 58 -9.51 -3.04 4.83
C VAL A 58 -8.01 -2.74 4.87
N GLN A 59 -7.18 -3.44 4.09
CA GLN A 59 -5.74 -3.18 4.02
C GLN A 59 -5.43 -1.82 3.40
N LEU A 60 -6.13 -1.43 2.32
CA LEU A 60 -6.03 -0.11 1.72
C LEU A 60 -6.40 0.99 2.71
N GLU A 61 -7.45 0.80 3.49
CA GLU A 61 -7.88 1.74 4.52
C GLU A 61 -6.83 1.89 5.64
N LYS A 62 -6.22 0.79 6.09
CA LYS A 62 -5.11 0.81 7.05
C LYS A 62 -3.91 1.56 6.48
N ALA A 63 -3.54 1.28 5.23
CA ALA A 63 -2.44 1.95 4.54
C ALA A 63 -2.69 3.45 4.41
N ARG A 64 -3.92 3.87 4.04
CA ARG A 64 -4.36 5.27 3.98
C ARG A 64 -4.18 5.99 5.30
N LYS A 65 -4.66 5.39 6.40
CA LYS A 65 -4.54 5.96 7.75
C LYS A 65 -3.07 6.09 8.17
N LYS A 66 -2.26 5.06 7.91
CA LYS A 66 -0.82 5.06 8.21
C LYS A 66 -0.08 6.13 7.40
N ALA A 67 -0.32 6.21 6.10
CA ALA A 67 0.26 7.21 5.21
C ALA A 67 -0.01 8.64 5.69
N LYS A 68 -1.27 8.95 6.02
CA LYS A 68 -1.64 10.26 6.58
C LYS A 68 -0.97 10.54 7.94
N SER A 69 -0.83 9.53 8.79
CA SER A 69 -0.14 9.66 10.08
C SER A 69 1.36 9.94 9.90
N GLU A 70 2.03 9.21 9.00
CA GLU A 70 3.45 9.39 8.72
C GLU A 70 3.74 10.76 8.08
N LEU A 71 2.90 11.22 7.15
CA LEU A 71 3.02 12.57 6.59
C LEU A 71 2.89 13.65 7.66
N LYS A 72 1.92 13.53 8.57
CA LYS A 72 1.77 14.47 9.69
C LYS A 72 3.03 14.50 10.55
N LYS A 73 3.58 13.33 10.92
CA LYS A 73 4.82 13.23 11.71
C LYS A 73 6.03 13.85 11.00
N ALA A 74 6.16 13.60 9.70
CA ALA A 74 7.25 14.13 8.89
C ALA A 74 7.17 15.67 8.80
N ASN A 75 5.98 16.22 8.61
CA ASN A 75 5.77 17.67 8.56
C ASN A 75 6.00 18.36 9.91
N THR A 76 5.75 17.69 11.04
CA THR A 76 6.01 18.25 12.38
C THR A 76 7.46 18.14 12.86
N LYS A 77 8.32 17.41 12.13
CA LYS A 77 9.76 17.23 12.46
C LYS A 77 10.66 18.28 11.80
N HIS A 78 10.09 19.16 10.98
CA HIS A 78 10.70 20.37 10.45
C HIS A 78 10.26 21.58 11.28
#